data_AF-A0A3C1H7J1-F1
#
_entry.id   AF-A0A3C1H7J1-F1
#
_cell.length_a   1.000
_cell.length_b   1.000
_cell.length_c   1.000
_cell.angle_alpha   90.00
_cell.angle_beta   90.00
_cell.angle_gamma   90.00
#
_symmetry.space_group_name_H-M   'P 1'
#
loop_
_entity.id
_entity.type
_entity.pdbx_description
1 polymer ?
#
loop_
_entity_poly.entity_id
_entity_poly.type
_entity_poly.pdbx_seq_one_letter_code
_entity_poly.pdbx_strand_id
1 'polypeptide(L)'
;MDSNPGPSQGVKLIERLRAVVTEFSTREEGLLAEFRTRTATLRHQRDTAVGEVERQLETRRQLAAGAFDSATAAARTRGEARRGRIREAHKASLRQAVQRAEEAEGGRKYKLQMDTMQARRTRESDLAASDAALEAFTLRLQEAETQLLDLEAMAVDAFRGFGGFHRGLRDLVEAELPSLDGSPETLEEALRRELAAGQGRLREFRRRILPRVFNYLPLWGVLLASLFGL
;
A
#
# COMPACT_ATOMS: atom_id res chain seq x y z
N MET A 1 129.29 23.31 -57.93
CA MET A 1 129.55 22.36 -56.82
C MET A 1 128.25 21.61 -56.56
N ASP A 2 127.70 20.90 -57.53
CA ASP A 2 128.24 19.68 -58.17
C ASP A 2 128.59 18.63 -57.13
N SER A 3 127.57 17.89 -56.74
CA SER A 3 127.72 16.53 -56.26
C SER A 3 126.60 15.72 -56.89
N ASN A 4 126.72 15.55 -58.21
CA ASN A 4 125.96 14.56 -58.94
C ASN A 4 126.45 13.19 -58.43
N PRO A 5 125.61 12.40 -57.74
CA PRO A 5 126.03 11.12 -57.17
C PRO A 5 126.51 10.21 -58.30
N GLY A 6 127.68 9.60 -58.13
CA GLY A 6 128.23 8.68 -59.13
C GLY A 6 127.23 7.56 -59.45
N PRO A 7 127.27 6.96 -60.67
CA PRO A 7 126.27 6.00 -61.14
C PRO A 7 126.00 4.83 -60.18
N SER A 8 126.98 4.46 -59.35
CA SER A 8 126.84 3.43 -58.32
C SER A 8 126.07 3.87 -57.05
N GLN A 9 126.07 5.16 -56.69
CA GLN A 9 125.28 5.70 -55.58
C GLN A 9 123.82 5.94 -55.96
N GLY A 10 123.55 6.36 -57.21
CA GLY A 10 122.19 6.50 -57.74
C GLY A 10 121.42 5.18 -57.77
N VAL A 11 122.07 4.08 -58.21
CA VAL A 11 121.47 2.74 -58.23
C VAL A 11 121.12 2.25 -56.82
N LYS A 12 122.02 2.44 -55.83
CA LYS A 12 121.74 2.07 -54.43
C LYS A 12 120.55 2.82 -53.83
N LEU A 13 120.37 4.09 -54.18
CA LEU A 13 119.23 4.89 -53.71
C LEU A 13 117.91 4.38 -54.30
N ILE A 14 117.91 4.01 -55.60
CA ILE A 14 116.76 3.44 -56.28
C ILE A 14 116.41 2.06 -55.72
N GLU A 15 117.39 1.20 -55.44
CA GLU A 15 117.15 -0.10 -54.80
C GLU A 15 116.57 0.05 -53.39
N ARG A 16 117.06 1.01 -52.62
CA ARG A 16 116.54 1.30 -51.27
C ARG A 16 115.12 1.87 -51.34
N LEU A 17 114.85 2.78 -52.27
CA LEU A 17 113.49 3.29 -52.51
C LEU A 17 112.55 2.16 -52.93
N ARG A 18 112.98 1.29 -53.83
CA ARG A 18 112.21 0.11 -54.26
C ARG A 18 111.89 -0.80 -53.08
N ALA A 19 112.88 -1.10 -52.24
CA ALA A 19 112.69 -1.93 -51.05
C ALA A 19 111.67 -1.31 -50.07
N VAL A 20 111.78 0.00 -49.82
CA VAL A 20 110.84 0.74 -48.96
C VAL A 20 109.43 0.74 -49.58
N VAL A 21 109.29 1.03 -50.87
CA VAL A 21 107.99 1.02 -51.55
C VAL A 21 107.36 -0.38 -51.51
N THR A 22 108.15 -1.45 -51.70
CA THR A 22 107.64 -2.82 -51.57
C THR A 22 107.25 -3.16 -50.14
N GLU A 23 107.98 -2.70 -49.14
CA GLU A 23 107.66 -2.88 -47.72
C GLU A 23 106.38 -2.12 -47.32
N PHE A 24 106.21 -0.89 -47.82
CA PHE A 24 104.97 -0.13 -47.63
C PHE A 24 103.79 -0.81 -48.32
N SER A 25 103.97 -1.31 -49.55
CA SER A 25 102.91 -2.03 -50.29
C SER A 25 102.47 -3.28 -49.53
N THR A 26 103.40 -4.11 -49.06
CA THR A 26 103.04 -5.33 -48.30
C THR A 26 102.39 -5.01 -46.96
N ARG A 27 102.83 -3.94 -46.30
CA ARG A 27 102.22 -3.47 -45.05
C ARG A 27 100.82 -2.89 -45.26
N GLU A 28 100.60 -2.15 -46.33
CA GLU A 28 99.30 -1.61 -46.72
C GLU A 28 98.32 -2.75 -47.05
N GLU A 29 98.75 -3.74 -47.84
CA GLU A 29 97.97 -4.93 -48.14
C GLU A 29 97.59 -5.70 -46.87
N GLY A 30 98.54 -5.87 -45.94
CA GLY A 30 98.30 -6.51 -44.64
C GLY A 30 97.27 -5.75 -43.80
N LEU A 31 97.40 -4.43 -43.69
CA LEU A 31 96.44 -3.58 -42.96
C LEU A 31 95.05 -3.58 -43.59
N LEU A 32 94.96 -3.55 -44.93
CA LEU A 32 93.69 -3.64 -45.65
C LEU A 32 93.03 -5.00 -45.44
N ALA A 33 93.80 -6.09 -45.47
CA ALA A 33 93.29 -7.43 -45.20
C ALA A 33 92.76 -7.55 -43.76
N GLU A 34 93.52 -7.06 -42.77
CA GLU A 34 93.09 -7.06 -41.37
C GLU A 34 91.83 -6.20 -41.16
N PHE A 35 91.79 -5.00 -41.75
CA PHE A 35 90.63 -4.12 -41.68
C PHE A 35 89.38 -4.76 -42.28
N ARG A 36 89.51 -5.44 -43.44
CA ARG A 36 88.40 -6.17 -44.08
C ARG A 36 87.89 -7.30 -43.21
N THR A 37 88.78 -8.13 -42.67
CA THR A 37 88.42 -9.24 -41.78
C THR A 37 87.73 -8.72 -40.53
N ARG A 38 88.30 -7.72 -39.86
CA ARG A 38 87.72 -7.13 -38.65
C ARG A 38 86.35 -6.51 -38.92
N THR A 39 86.20 -5.80 -40.04
CA THR A 39 84.92 -5.22 -40.45
C THR A 39 83.88 -6.30 -40.75
N ALA A 40 84.27 -7.39 -41.42
CA ALA A 40 83.36 -8.51 -41.71
C ALA A 40 82.90 -9.20 -40.41
N THR A 41 83.81 -9.45 -39.48
CA THR A 41 83.48 -10.04 -38.17
C THR A 41 82.53 -9.15 -37.38
N LEU A 42 82.80 -7.83 -37.30
CA LEU A 42 81.93 -6.89 -36.58
C LEU A 42 80.54 -6.78 -37.23
N ARG A 43 80.46 -6.77 -38.56
CA ARG A 43 79.17 -6.79 -39.27
C ARG A 43 78.40 -8.06 -38.97
N HIS A 44 79.06 -9.22 -39.02
CA HIS A 44 78.42 -10.49 -38.69
C HIS A 44 77.90 -10.51 -37.26
N GLN A 45 78.72 -10.10 -36.28
CA GLN A 45 78.31 -10.00 -34.87
C GLN A 45 77.11 -9.07 -34.68
N ARG A 46 77.12 -7.90 -35.34
CA ARG A 46 75.99 -6.97 -35.33
C ARG A 46 74.74 -7.64 -35.89
N ASP A 47 74.83 -8.27 -37.05
CA ASP A 47 73.68 -8.87 -37.73
C ASP A 47 73.09 -10.02 -36.91
N THR A 48 73.94 -10.83 -36.27
CA THR A 48 73.50 -11.86 -35.33
C THR A 48 72.80 -11.27 -34.11
N ALA A 49 73.36 -10.22 -33.52
CA ALA A 49 72.78 -9.56 -32.34
C ALA A 49 71.43 -8.90 -32.67
N VAL A 50 71.33 -8.23 -33.82
CA VAL A 50 70.08 -7.63 -34.32
C VAL A 50 69.04 -8.71 -34.55
N GLY A 51 69.37 -9.79 -35.25
CA GLY A 51 68.44 -10.88 -35.52
C GLY A 51 67.91 -11.55 -34.25
N GLU A 52 68.75 -11.73 -33.22
CA GLU A 52 68.31 -12.29 -31.95
C GLU A 52 67.36 -11.34 -31.20
N VAL A 53 67.68 -10.04 -31.15
CA VAL A 53 66.79 -9.03 -30.53
C VAL A 53 65.46 -8.95 -31.27
N GLU A 54 65.46 -8.96 -32.60
CA GLU A 54 64.25 -8.97 -33.42
C GLU A 54 63.39 -10.21 -33.11
N ARG A 55 64.01 -11.40 -33.04
CA ARG A 55 63.30 -12.64 -32.68
C ARG A 55 62.68 -12.57 -31.29
N GLN A 56 63.42 -12.05 -30.31
CA GLN A 56 62.94 -11.90 -28.94
C GLN A 56 61.80 -10.88 -28.85
N LEU A 57 61.91 -9.74 -29.55
CA LEU A 57 60.88 -8.72 -29.61
C LEU A 57 59.62 -9.24 -30.28
N GLU A 58 59.74 -9.97 -31.39
CA GLU A 58 58.60 -10.56 -32.08
C GLU A 58 57.89 -11.59 -31.20
N THR A 59 58.65 -12.45 -30.50
CA THR A 59 58.09 -13.40 -29.54
C THR A 59 57.33 -12.68 -28.41
N ARG A 60 57.94 -11.64 -27.81
CA ARG A 60 57.29 -10.84 -26.77
C ARG A 60 56.04 -10.13 -27.27
N ARG A 61 56.08 -9.61 -28.49
CA ARG A 61 54.95 -8.94 -29.14
C ARG A 61 53.79 -9.90 -29.35
N GLN A 62 54.05 -11.10 -29.84
CA GLN A 62 53.02 -12.13 -30.04
C GLN A 62 52.40 -12.58 -28.71
N LEU A 63 53.22 -12.79 -27.68
CA LEU A 63 52.73 -13.12 -26.34
C LEU A 63 51.86 -12.00 -25.75
N ALA A 64 52.30 -10.75 -25.86
CA ALA A 64 51.55 -9.60 -25.38
C ALA A 64 50.23 -9.41 -26.13
N ALA A 65 50.23 -9.57 -27.46
CA ALA A 65 49.02 -9.50 -28.29
C ALA A 65 48.03 -10.60 -27.91
N GLY A 66 48.49 -11.85 -27.78
CA GLY A 66 47.64 -12.97 -27.36
C GLY A 66 47.05 -12.79 -25.96
N ALA A 67 47.83 -12.26 -25.01
CA ALA A 67 47.34 -11.94 -23.67
C ALA A 67 46.28 -10.82 -23.70
N PHE A 68 46.48 -9.78 -24.51
CA PHE A 68 45.53 -8.70 -24.69
C PHE A 68 44.20 -9.17 -25.30
N ASP A 69 44.26 -9.98 -26.35
CA ASP A 69 43.07 -10.51 -27.03
C ASP A 69 42.28 -11.43 -26.10
N SER A 70 42.99 -12.31 -25.36
CA SER A 70 42.38 -13.19 -24.35
C SER A 70 41.71 -12.38 -23.23
N ALA A 71 42.38 -11.36 -22.70
CA ALA A 71 41.82 -10.50 -21.66
C ALA A 71 40.58 -9.75 -22.15
N THR A 72 40.61 -9.24 -23.39
CA THR A 72 39.49 -8.54 -24.03
C THR A 72 38.29 -9.46 -24.23
N ALA A 73 38.52 -10.68 -24.75
CA ALA A 73 37.47 -11.68 -24.91
C ALA A 73 36.84 -12.04 -23.56
N ALA A 74 37.67 -12.31 -22.53
CA ALA A 74 37.19 -12.63 -21.19
C ALA A 74 36.38 -11.49 -20.57
N ALA A 75 36.80 -10.23 -20.78
CA ALA A 75 36.07 -9.06 -20.31
C ALA A 75 34.70 -8.93 -21.00
N ARG A 76 34.63 -9.16 -22.32
CA ARG A 76 33.36 -9.14 -23.08
C ARG A 76 32.40 -10.22 -22.59
N THR A 77 32.86 -11.47 -22.48
CA THR A 77 32.03 -12.59 -21.99
C THR A 77 31.50 -12.31 -20.59
N ARG A 78 32.34 -11.77 -19.68
CA ARG A 78 31.89 -11.36 -18.33
C ARG A 78 30.84 -10.25 -18.39
N GLY A 79 31.03 -9.27 -19.26
CA GLY A 79 30.07 -8.18 -19.48
C GLY A 79 28.71 -8.68 -19.97
N GLU A 80 28.69 -9.57 -20.96
CA GLU A 80 27.49 -10.18 -21.52
C GLU A 80 26.77 -11.06 -20.49
N ALA A 81 27.51 -11.90 -19.75
CA ALA A 81 26.95 -12.71 -18.68
C ALA A 81 26.33 -11.85 -17.57
N ARG A 82 26.97 -10.74 -17.19
CA ARG A 82 26.39 -9.78 -16.22
C ARG A 82 25.13 -9.12 -16.77
N ARG A 83 25.13 -8.67 -18.03
CA ARG A 83 23.94 -8.09 -18.68
C ARG A 83 22.79 -9.09 -18.73
N GLY A 84 23.06 -10.36 -19.02
CA GLY A 84 22.07 -11.44 -18.98
C GLY A 84 21.45 -11.59 -17.59
N ARG A 85 22.29 -11.72 -16.55
CA ARG A 85 21.82 -11.82 -15.15
C ARG A 85 20.97 -10.63 -14.72
N ILE A 86 21.38 -9.40 -15.08
CA ILE A 86 20.62 -8.19 -14.74
C ILE A 86 19.25 -8.19 -15.43
N ARG A 87 19.18 -8.57 -16.71
CA ARG A 87 17.89 -8.64 -17.43
C ARG A 87 16.95 -9.67 -16.83
N GLU A 88 17.44 -10.86 -16.51
CA GLU A 88 16.62 -11.90 -15.86
C GLU A 88 16.17 -11.48 -14.47
N ALA A 89 17.06 -10.89 -13.67
CA ALA A 89 16.70 -10.37 -12.35
C ALA A 89 15.63 -9.26 -12.44
N HIS A 90 15.75 -8.33 -13.39
CA HIS A 90 14.77 -7.29 -13.62
C HIS A 90 13.41 -7.86 -14.04
N LYS A 91 13.40 -8.82 -14.97
CA LYS A 91 12.19 -9.51 -15.43
C LYS A 91 11.51 -10.26 -14.29
N ALA A 92 12.27 -10.98 -13.47
CA ALA A 92 11.75 -11.68 -12.29
C ALA A 92 11.17 -10.70 -11.26
N SER A 93 11.88 -9.61 -10.97
CA SER A 93 11.41 -8.56 -10.06
C SER A 93 10.10 -7.92 -10.55
N LEU A 94 10.00 -7.60 -11.84
CA LEU A 94 8.79 -7.02 -12.42
C LEU A 94 7.60 -7.99 -12.32
N ARG A 95 7.81 -9.25 -12.69
CA ARG A 95 6.76 -10.30 -12.54
C ARG A 95 6.29 -10.43 -11.11
N GLN A 96 7.22 -10.46 -10.15
CA GLN A 96 6.88 -10.57 -8.74
C GLN A 96 6.14 -9.33 -8.23
N ALA A 97 6.51 -8.13 -8.70
CA ALA A 97 5.82 -6.90 -8.35
C ALA A 97 4.38 -6.88 -8.88
N VAL A 98 4.16 -7.30 -10.13
CA VAL A 98 2.81 -7.42 -10.72
C VAL A 98 1.98 -8.46 -9.97
N GLN A 99 2.53 -9.64 -9.71
CA GLN A 99 1.83 -10.68 -8.97
C GLN A 99 1.40 -10.20 -7.57
N ARG A 100 2.27 -9.52 -6.82
CA ARG A 100 1.92 -8.96 -5.51
C ARG A 100 0.80 -7.91 -5.60
N ALA A 101 0.80 -7.11 -6.66
CA ALA A 101 -0.25 -6.12 -6.88
C ALA A 101 -1.59 -6.80 -7.16
N GLU A 102 -1.61 -7.82 -8.01
CA GLU A 102 -2.81 -8.62 -8.33
C GLU A 102 -3.36 -9.34 -7.08
N GLU A 103 -2.50 -9.96 -6.28
CA GLU A 103 -2.88 -10.62 -5.03
C GLU A 103 -3.47 -9.62 -4.02
N ALA A 104 -2.84 -8.45 -3.87
CA ALA A 104 -3.34 -7.39 -2.99
C ALA A 104 -4.69 -6.83 -3.47
N GLU A 105 -4.85 -6.64 -4.79
CA GLU A 105 -6.12 -6.21 -5.38
C GLU A 105 -7.22 -7.26 -5.20
N GLY A 106 -6.91 -8.53 -5.45
CA GLY A 106 -7.83 -9.65 -5.23
C GLY A 106 -8.29 -9.76 -3.78
N GLY A 107 -7.36 -9.67 -2.83
CA GLY A 107 -7.66 -9.66 -1.40
C GLY A 107 -8.55 -8.49 -0.98
N ARG A 108 -8.28 -7.28 -1.51
CA ARG A 108 -9.12 -6.09 -1.25
C ARG A 108 -10.53 -6.24 -1.83
N LYS A 109 -10.66 -6.73 -3.07
CA LYS A 109 -11.97 -6.98 -3.70
C LYS A 109 -12.78 -8.00 -2.92
N TYR A 110 -12.15 -9.11 -2.53
CA TYR A 110 -12.81 -10.15 -1.72
C TYR A 110 -13.30 -9.59 -0.38
N LYS A 111 -12.43 -8.85 0.33
CA LYS A 111 -12.80 -8.22 1.60
C LYS A 111 -13.98 -7.25 1.43
N LEU A 112 -13.93 -6.39 0.41
CA LEU A 112 -15.00 -5.45 0.13
C LEU A 112 -16.33 -6.17 -0.17
N GLN A 113 -16.31 -7.28 -0.91
CA GLN A 113 -17.50 -8.08 -1.18
C GLN A 113 -18.07 -8.72 0.10
N MET A 114 -17.22 -9.23 0.98
CA MET A 114 -17.65 -9.76 2.28
C MET A 114 -18.24 -8.68 3.17
N ASP A 115 -17.57 -7.53 3.29
CA ASP A 115 -18.06 -6.39 4.08
C ASP A 115 -19.42 -5.91 3.54
N THR A 116 -19.57 -5.84 2.21
CA THR A 116 -20.84 -5.45 1.56
C THR A 116 -21.96 -6.45 1.85
N MET A 117 -21.68 -7.77 1.75
CA MET A 117 -22.68 -8.81 2.04
C MET A 117 -23.08 -8.80 3.51
N GLN A 118 -22.12 -8.60 4.41
CA GLN A 118 -22.38 -8.51 5.84
C GLN A 118 -23.20 -7.26 6.17
N ALA A 119 -22.83 -6.10 5.64
CA ALA A 119 -23.58 -4.87 5.83
C ALA A 119 -25.03 -4.99 5.31
N ARG A 120 -25.22 -5.67 4.18
CA ARG A 120 -26.56 -5.94 3.64
C ARG A 120 -27.37 -6.84 4.57
N ARG A 121 -26.79 -7.93 5.07
CA ARG A 121 -27.46 -8.82 6.04
C ARG A 121 -27.81 -8.10 7.34
N THR A 122 -26.89 -7.31 7.88
CA THR A 122 -27.13 -6.49 9.06
C THR A 122 -28.29 -5.53 8.82
N ARG A 123 -28.27 -4.79 7.70
CA ARG A 123 -29.37 -3.90 7.33
C ARG A 123 -30.71 -4.62 7.21
N GLU A 124 -30.74 -5.78 6.53
CA GLU A 124 -31.97 -6.58 6.39
C GLU A 124 -32.48 -7.07 7.76
N SER A 125 -31.58 -7.49 8.66
CA SER A 125 -31.92 -7.86 10.03
C SER A 125 -32.44 -6.68 10.86
N ASP A 126 -31.79 -5.52 10.76
CA ASP A 126 -32.18 -4.32 11.51
C ASP A 126 -33.53 -3.78 11.06
N LEU A 127 -33.81 -3.83 9.74
CA LEU A 127 -35.12 -3.49 9.19
C LEU A 127 -36.20 -4.46 9.70
N ALA A 128 -35.96 -5.77 9.62
CA ALA A 128 -36.91 -6.75 10.12
C ALA A 128 -37.17 -6.61 11.63
N ALA A 129 -36.13 -6.30 12.42
CA ALA A 129 -36.27 -6.02 13.84
C ALA A 129 -37.07 -4.73 14.11
N SER A 130 -36.86 -3.69 13.31
CA SER A 130 -37.59 -2.43 13.40
C SER A 130 -39.07 -2.60 13.02
N ASP A 131 -39.36 -3.36 11.96
CA ASP A 131 -40.72 -3.69 11.54
C ASP A 131 -41.45 -4.50 12.63
N ALA A 132 -40.79 -5.52 13.19
CA ALA A 132 -41.34 -6.29 14.31
C ALA A 132 -41.56 -5.43 15.57
N ALA A 133 -40.66 -4.49 15.87
CA ALA A 133 -40.82 -3.56 16.98
C ALA A 133 -42.01 -2.61 16.75
N LEU A 134 -42.20 -2.14 15.52
CA LEU A 134 -43.35 -1.32 15.14
C LEU A 134 -44.66 -2.10 15.29
N GLU A 135 -44.74 -3.33 14.79
CA GLU A 135 -45.90 -4.20 14.96
C GLU A 135 -46.22 -4.48 16.43
N ALA A 136 -45.20 -4.75 17.24
CA ALA A 136 -45.39 -4.94 18.68
C ALA A 136 -45.91 -3.66 19.36
N PHE A 137 -45.39 -2.49 18.97
CA PHE A 137 -45.83 -1.21 19.52
C PHE A 137 -47.28 -0.89 19.12
N THR A 138 -47.69 -1.13 17.87
CA THR A 138 -49.07 -0.88 17.44
C THR A 138 -50.08 -1.78 18.16
N LEU A 139 -49.74 -3.06 18.37
CA LEU A 139 -50.58 -3.96 19.17
C LEU A 139 -50.76 -3.47 20.61
N ARG A 140 -49.67 -3.02 21.25
CA ARG A 140 -49.74 -2.48 22.61
C ARG A 140 -50.53 -1.19 22.68
N LEU A 141 -50.46 -0.34 21.65
CA LEU A 141 -51.23 0.89 21.57
C LEU A 141 -52.73 0.60 21.44
N GLN A 142 -53.13 -0.37 20.60
CA GLN A 142 -54.53 -0.81 20.47
C GLN A 142 -55.07 -1.40 21.78
N GLU A 143 -54.25 -2.16 22.51
CA GLU A 143 -54.62 -2.67 23.82
C GLU A 143 -54.83 -1.52 24.83
N ALA A 144 -53.93 -0.54 24.85
CA ALA A 144 -54.05 0.64 25.71
C ALA A 144 -55.30 1.48 25.37
N GLU A 145 -55.61 1.64 24.08
CA GLU A 145 -56.83 2.33 23.61
C GLU A 145 -58.09 1.60 24.09
N THR A 146 -58.11 0.27 23.99
CA THR A 146 -59.23 -0.55 24.49
C THR A 146 -59.41 -0.37 26.00
N GLN A 147 -58.30 -0.42 26.77
CA GLN A 147 -58.34 -0.19 28.22
C GLN A 147 -58.82 1.21 28.60
N LEU A 148 -58.48 2.21 27.79
CA LEU A 148 -58.93 3.59 27.97
C LEU A 148 -60.43 3.70 27.71
N LEU A 149 -60.94 3.13 26.62
CA LEU A 149 -62.38 3.11 26.31
C LEU A 149 -63.19 2.42 27.40
N ASP A 150 -62.71 1.28 27.93
CA ASP A 150 -63.35 0.59 29.05
C ASP A 150 -63.34 1.45 30.32
N LEU A 151 -62.23 2.13 30.60
CA LEU A 151 -62.11 3.05 31.73
C LEU A 151 -63.06 4.24 31.60
N GLU A 152 -63.17 4.84 30.42
CA GLU A 152 -64.10 5.92 30.12
C GLU A 152 -65.55 5.47 30.29
N ALA A 153 -65.93 4.31 29.75
CA ALA A 153 -67.28 3.76 29.92
C ALA A 153 -67.61 3.53 31.40
N MET A 154 -66.69 2.95 32.16
CA MET A 154 -66.85 2.78 33.61
C MET A 154 -66.95 4.12 34.35
N ALA A 155 -66.19 5.13 33.94
CA ALA A 155 -66.22 6.46 34.54
C ALA A 155 -67.56 7.15 34.26
N VAL A 156 -68.02 7.16 33.00
CA VAL A 156 -69.32 7.72 32.61
C VAL A 156 -70.45 7.08 33.40
N ASP A 157 -70.45 5.75 33.57
CA ASP A 157 -71.48 5.06 34.36
C ASP A 157 -71.41 5.45 35.85
N ALA A 158 -70.20 5.49 36.43
CA ALA A 158 -70.01 5.87 37.83
C ALA A 158 -70.40 7.32 38.12
N PHE A 159 -70.25 8.23 37.15
CA PHE A 159 -70.53 9.66 37.28
C PHE A 159 -71.85 10.11 36.65
N ARG A 160 -72.71 9.19 36.16
CA ARG A 160 -73.99 9.49 35.48
C ARG A 160 -74.93 10.41 36.29
N GLY A 161 -74.86 10.38 37.62
CA GLY A 161 -75.63 11.25 38.52
C GLY A 161 -75.04 12.66 38.75
N PHE A 162 -73.86 12.96 38.21
CA PHE A 162 -73.11 14.20 38.44
C PHE A 162 -72.95 15.02 37.14
N GLY A 163 -74.04 15.63 36.67
CA GLY A 163 -74.05 16.39 35.41
C GLY A 163 -73.05 17.56 35.33
N GLY A 164 -72.67 18.15 36.46
CA GLY A 164 -71.64 19.22 36.51
C GLY A 164 -70.21 18.72 36.27
N PHE A 165 -69.93 17.46 36.61
CA PHE A 165 -68.61 16.86 36.45
C PHE A 165 -68.23 16.68 34.97
N HIS A 166 -69.19 16.30 34.14
CA HIS A 166 -68.97 16.16 32.69
C HIS A 166 -68.58 17.47 31.99
N ARG A 167 -69.05 18.63 32.48
CA ARG A 167 -68.60 19.94 31.97
C ARG A 167 -67.18 20.25 32.41
N GLY A 168 -66.86 20.06 33.70
CA GLY A 168 -65.53 20.33 34.24
C GLY A 168 -64.43 19.43 33.67
N LEU A 169 -64.74 18.19 33.28
CA LEU A 169 -63.77 17.31 32.62
C LEU A 169 -63.33 17.84 31.25
N ARG A 170 -64.26 18.41 30.48
CA ARG A 170 -63.95 18.97 29.16
C ARG A 170 -62.98 20.15 29.25
N ASP A 171 -63.21 21.01 30.25
CA ASP A 171 -62.39 22.20 30.50
C ASP A 171 -60.97 21.82 31.01
N LEU A 172 -60.83 20.70 31.73
CA LEU A 172 -59.54 20.20 32.21
C LEU A 172 -58.71 19.52 31.12
N VAL A 173 -59.35 18.79 30.20
CA VAL A 173 -58.66 18.12 29.08
C VAL A 173 -57.97 19.13 28.16
N GLU A 174 -58.55 20.31 27.95
CA GLU A 174 -57.92 21.37 27.15
C GLU A 174 -56.75 22.06 27.87
N ALA A 175 -56.70 22.00 29.21
CA ALA A 175 -55.70 22.68 30.01
C ALA A 175 -54.40 21.88 30.22
N GLU A 176 -54.44 20.55 30.12
CA GLU A 176 -53.36 19.66 30.58
C GLU A 176 -52.99 18.59 29.55
N LEU A 177 -52.57 19.01 28.35
CA LEU A 177 -51.92 18.11 27.39
C LEU A 177 -50.47 17.85 27.84
N PRO A 178 -50.07 16.60 28.14
CA PRO A 178 -48.71 16.29 28.50
C PRO A 178 -47.76 16.51 27.31
N SER A 179 -46.53 16.95 27.60
CA SER A 179 -45.46 17.08 26.61
C SER A 179 -45.08 15.71 26.05
N LEU A 180 -45.15 15.54 24.73
CA LEU A 180 -44.83 14.30 24.01
C LEU A 180 -43.32 14.13 23.74
N ASP A 181 -42.47 14.85 24.47
CA ASP A 181 -41.01 14.86 24.29
C ASP A 181 -40.37 13.68 25.04
N GLY A 182 -40.52 12.47 24.52
CA GLY A 182 -39.96 11.26 25.09
C GLY A 182 -39.70 10.17 24.05
N SER A 183 -38.83 9.21 24.39
CA SER A 183 -38.72 7.96 23.62
C SER A 183 -40.08 7.25 23.61
N PRO A 184 -40.48 6.59 22.50
CA PRO A 184 -41.76 5.85 22.43
C PRO A 184 -41.97 4.89 23.62
N GLU A 185 -40.89 4.25 24.08
CA GLU A 185 -40.91 3.33 25.23
C GLU A 185 -41.27 4.06 26.53
N THR A 186 -40.69 5.25 26.75
CA THR A 186 -40.97 6.05 27.95
C THR A 186 -42.39 6.60 27.97
N LEU A 187 -42.94 6.94 26.81
CA LEU A 187 -44.33 7.37 26.65
C LEU A 187 -45.31 6.21 26.88
N GLU A 188 -44.98 5.01 26.39
CA GLU A 188 -45.77 3.80 26.61
C GLU A 188 -45.85 3.44 28.11
N GLU A 189 -44.72 3.49 28.82
CA GLU A 189 -44.67 3.24 30.26
C GLU A 189 -45.47 4.27 31.06
N ALA A 190 -45.38 5.55 30.68
CA ALA A 190 -46.17 6.61 31.29
C ALA A 190 -47.67 6.40 31.08
N LEU A 191 -48.10 6.09 29.85
CA LEU A 191 -49.49 5.80 29.51
C LEU A 191 -50.05 4.64 30.35
N ARG A 192 -49.32 3.53 30.44
CA ARG A 192 -49.72 2.37 31.25
C ARG A 192 -49.85 2.71 32.73
N ARG A 193 -48.93 3.50 33.27
CA ARG A 193 -48.96 3.94 34.67
C ARG A 193 -50.20 4.76 34.96
N GLU A 194 -50.52 5.71 34.09
CA GLU A 194 -51.72 6.56 34.24
C GLU A 194 -53.01 5.77 34.08
N LEU A 195 -53.10 4.84 33.11
CA LEU A 195 -54.24 3.95 32.96
C LEU A 195 -54.47 3.09 34.22
N ALA A 196 -53.41 2.50 34.78
CA ALA A 196 -53.49 1.69 36.00
C ALA A 196 -53.91 2.54 37.22
N ALA A 197 -53.35 3.75 37.35
CA ALA A 197 -53.72 4.68 38.42
C ALA A 197 -55.19 5.12 38.29
N GLY A 198 -55.65 5.43 37.08
CA GLY A 198 -57.03 5.81 36.78
C GLY A 198 -58.02 4.69 37.11
N GLN A 199 -57.74 3.47 36.66
CA GLN A 199 -58.55 2.28 37.02
C GLN A 199 -58.62 2.06 38.54
N GLY A 200 -57.49 2.21 39.25
CA GLY A 200 -57.44 2.08 40.71
C GLY A 200 -58.32 3.12 41.42
N ARG A 201 -58.16 4.40 41.06
CA ARG A 201 -58.95 5.51 41.62
C ARG A 201 -60.44 5.35 41.35
N LEU A 202 -60.82 4.94 40.14
CA LEU A 202 -62.22 4.73 39.78
C LEU A 202 -62.85 3.57 40.55
N ARG A 203 -62.10 2.47 40.73
CA ARG A 203 -62.55 1.31 41.51
C ARG A 203 -62.75 1.65 42.99
N GLU A 204 -61.85 2.45 43.56
CA GLU A 204 -62.00 2.97 44.93
C GLU A 204 -63.21 3.90 45.06
N PHE A 205 -63.40 4.81 44.11
CA PHE A 205 -64.54 5.71 44.08
C PHE A 205 -65.88 4.94 44.06
N ARG A 206 -66.01 3.94 43.19
CA ARG A 206 -67.20 3.08 43.09
C ARG A 206 -67.45 2.24 44.35
N ARG A 207 -66.41 1.92 45.13
CA ARG A 207 -66.54 1.21 46.43
C ARG A 207 -67.11 2.09 47.54
N ARG A 208 -66.97 3.42 47.46
CA ARG A 208 -67.59 4.34 48.43
C ARG A 208 -69.10 4.34 48.22
N ILE A 209 -69.86 4.53 49.30
CA ILE A 209 -71.33 4.44 49.28
C ILE A 209 -71.98 5.70 48.65
N LEU A 210 -71.27 6.82 48.63
CA LEU A 210 -71.75 8.12 48.13
C LEU A 210 -72.28 8.13 46.68
N PRO A 211 -71.60 7.55 45.68
CA PRO A 211 -72.08 7.55 44.29
C PRO A 211 -73.38 6.75 44.14
N ARG A 212 -73.55 5.68 44.93
CA ARG A 212 -74.78 4.88 44.93
C ARG A 212 -75.97 5.69 45.46
N VAL A 213 -75.79 6.47 46.52
CA VAL A 213 -76.88 7.29 47.08
C VAL A 213 -77.23 8.45 46.14
N PHE A 214 -76.23 9.11 45.54
CA PHE A 214 -76.44 10.22 44.61
C PHE A 214 -77.11 9.80 43.29
N ASN A 215 -76.91 8.57 42.81
CA ASN A 215 -77.60 8.08 41.60
C ASN A 215 -79.12 7.94 41.78
N TYR A 216 -79.61 7.79 43.02
CA TYR A 216 -81.04 7.74 43.32
C TYR A 216 -81.64 9.10 43.69
N LEU A 217 -80.86 10.19 43.75
CA LEU A 217 -81.38 11.53 44.08
C LEU A 217 -82.60 11.98 43.27
N PRO A 218 -82.69 11.77 41.94
CA PRO A 218 -83.93 12.11 41.22
C PRO A 218 -85.12 11.25 41.67
N LEU A 219 -84.90 9.98 42.03
CA LEU A 219 -85.91 9.07 42.57
C LEU A 219 -86.35 9.45 43.99
N TRP A 220 -85.41 9.86 44.85
CA TRP A 220 -85.71 10.41 46.18
C TRP A 220 -86.43 11.76 46.09
N GLY A 221 -86.10 12.61 45.11
CA GLY A 221 -86.82 13.84 44.83
C GLY A 221 -88.27 13.59 44.42
N VAL A 222 -88.53 12.59 43.57
CA VAL A 222 -89.90 12.18 43.18
C VAL A 222 -90.65 11.51 44.34
N LEU A 223 -89.97 10.69 45.16
CA LEU A 223 -90.57 10.09 46.36
C LEU A 223 -90.86 11.11 47.45
N LEU A 224 -89.99 12.11 47.65
CA LEU A 224 -90.25 13.23 48.56
C LEU A 224 -91.35 14.14 48.03
N ALA A 225 -91.43 14.37 46.71
CA ALA A 225 -92.53 15.10 46.08
C ALA A 225 -93.86 14.32 46.13
N SER A 226 -93.84 12.98 46.18
CA SER A 226 -95.07 12.19 46.34
C SER A 226 -95.48 11.99 47.81
N LEU A 227 -94.55 12.10 48.77
CA LEU A 227 -94.86 12.11 50.22
C LEU A 227 -95.23 13.52 50.74
N PHE A 228 -94.63 14.57 50.19
CA PHE A 228 -95.07 15.96 50.35
C PHE A 228 -95.88 16.36 49.12
N GLY A 229 -97.12 15.87 49.05
CA GLY A 229 -97.99 16.06 47.89
C GLY A 229 -98.02 17.49 47.35
N LEU A 230 -97.77 17.59 46.06
CA LEU A 230 -98.42 18.54 45.16
C LEU A 230 -98.90 17.77 43.91
#